data_AF-A0A973GRQ3-F1
#
_entry.id   AF-A0A973GRQ3-F1
#
_cell.length_a   1.000
_cell.length_b   1.000
_cell.length_c   1.000
_cell.angle_alpha   90.00
_cell.angle_beta   90.00
_cell.angle_gamma   90.00
#
_symmetry.space_group_name_H-M   'P 1'
#
loop_
_entity.id
_entity.type
_entity.pdbx_description
1 polymer ?
#
loop_
_entity_poly.entity_id
_entity_poly.type
_entity_poly.pdbx_seq_one_letter_code
_entity_poly.pdbx_strand_id
1 'polypeptide(L)' 'MGDYKVAMTEAEKEKIINESLPFIKYTAYRLSHRLPPQLSVEDLISVGIMGLLDALQRYTEG' A
#
# COMPACT_ATOMS: atom_id res chain seq x y z
N MET A 1 16.41 28.03 13.89
CA MET A 1 15.71 27.03 14.72
C MET A 1 14.98 26.13 13.74
N GLY A 2 15.46 24.91 13.55
CA GLY A 2 15.37 24.17 12.29
C GLY A 2 13.99 23.61 11.93
N ASP A 3 13.69 23.66 10.64
CA ASP A 3 12.64 22.89 9.98
C ASP A 3 13.04 21.41 9.99
N TYR A 4 12.73 20.70 11.07
CA TYR A 4 12.84 19.24 11.11
C TYR A 4 11.66 18.69 10.30
N LYS A 5 11.78 18.65 8.96
CA LYS A 5 10.95 17.72 8.17
C LYS A 5 11.29 16.32 8.68
N VAL A 6 10.44 15.77 9.54
CA VAL A 6 10.59 14.39 10.02
C VAL A 6 10.29 13.50 8.82
N ALA A 7 11.32 13.14 8.07
CA ALA A 7 11.24 12.10 7.07
C ALA A 7 10.80 10.81 7.77
N MET A 8 9.79 10.14 7.22
CA MET A 8 9.29 8.87 7.76
C MET A 8 10.42 7.85 7.82
N THR A 9 10.65 7.28 9.00
CA THR A 9 11.69 6.26 9.22
C THR A 9 11.32 4.95 8.54
N GLU A 10 12.31 4.12 8.20
CA GLU A 10 12.06 2.82 7.56
C GLU A 10 11.16 1.91 8.41
N ALA A 11 11.33 1.94 9.73
CA ALA A 11 10.49 1.20 10.67
C ALA A 11 9.02 1.65 10.67
N GLU A 12 8.77 2.96 10.51
CA GLU A 12 7.40 3.48 10.37
C GLU A 12 6.79 3.05 9.03
N LYS A 13 7.58 3.04 7.94
CA LYS A 13 7.11 2.52 6.64
C LYS A 13 6.71 1.06 6.74
N GLU A 14 7.58 0.24 7.33
CA GLU A 14 7.34 -1.19 7.48
C GLU A 14 6.12 -1.47 8.36
N LYS A 15 5.91 -0.69 9.41
CA LYS A 15 4.70 -0.77 10.24
C LYS A 15 3.44 -0.46 9.43
N ILE A 16 3.43 0.65 8.69
CA ILE A 16 2.28 1.04 7.86
C ILE A 16 1.98 -0.01 6.79
N ILE A 17 3.01 -0.57 6.15
CA ILE A 17 2.85 -1.65 5.16
C ILE A 17 2.15 -2.84 5.82
N ASN A 18 2.69 -3.34 6.94
CA ASN A 18 2.14 -4.51 7.64
C ASN A 18 0.70 -4.29 8.10
N GLU A 19 0.38 -3.11 8.65
CA GLU A 19 -0.98 -2.76 9.08
C GLU A 19 -1.96 -2.63 7.90
N SER A 20 -1.45 -2.30 6.70
CA SER A 20 -2.27 -2.15 5.49
C SER A 20 -2.54 -3.47 4.77
N LEU A 21 -1.70 -4.50 4.94
CA LEU A 21 -1.85 -5.79 4.24
C LEU A 21 -3.23 -6.45 4.44
N PRO A 22 -3.80 -6.53 5.65
CA PRO A 22 -5.14 -7.10 5.84
C PRO A 22 -6.23 -6.31 5.11
N PHE A 23 -6.11 -4.98 5.08
CA PHE A 23 -7.06 -4.11 4.39
C PHE A 23 -6.99 -4.25 2.87
N ILE A 24 -5.77 -4.33 2.31
CA ILE A 24 -5.54 -4.60 0.89
C ILE A 24 -6.16 -5.95 0.51
N LYS A 25 -5.87 -7.00 1.28
CA LYS A 25 -6.44 -8.33 1.06
C LYS A 25 -7.96 -8.30 1.09
N TYR A 26 -8.55 -7.75 2.15
CA TYR A 26 -10.00 -7.66 2.29
C TYR A 26 -10.65 -6.91 1.12
N THR A 27 -10.07 -5.78 0.72
CA THR A 27 -10.57 -4.99 -0.40
C THR A 27 -10.45 -5.74 -1.72
N ALA A 28 -9.33 -6.42 -1.97
CA ALA A 28 -9.14 -7.24 -3.16
C ALA A 28 -10.15 -8.39 -3.25
N TYR A 29 -10.38 -9.13 -2.15
CA TYR A 29 -11.42 -10.17 -2.10
C TYR A 29 -12.83 -9.62 -2.29
N ARG A 30 -13.13 -8.43 -1.76
CA ARG A 30 -14.43 -7.80 -2.00
C ARG A 30 -14.62 -7.43 -3.47
N LEU A 31 -13.57 -6.93 -4.12
CA LEU A 31 -13.59 -6.53 -5.52
C LEU A 31 -13.44 -7.70 -6.51
N SER A 32 -12.97 -8.87 -6.06
CA SER A 32 -12.71 -10.01 -6.93
C SER A 32 -13.95 -10.48 -7.70
N HIS A 33 -15.14 -10.28 -7.13
CA HIS A 33 -16.44 -10.54 -7.76
C HIS A 33 -16.68 -9.74 -9.05
N ARG A 34 -15.92 -8.66 -9.28
CA ARG A 34 -16.02 -7.79 -10.47
C ARG A 34 -14.84 -7.97 -11.42
N LEU A 35 -13.92 -8.90 -11.15
CA LEU A 35 -12.75 -9.11 -11.99
C LEU A 35 -13.13 -9.83 -13.29
N PRO A 36 -12.54 -9.45 -14.43
CA PRO A 36 -12.54 -10.25 -15.64
C PRO A 36 -11.92 -11.64 -15.39
N PRO A 37 -12.30 -12.67 -16.16
CA PRO A 37 -11.81 -14.03 -15.95
C PRO A 37 -10.31 -14.21 -16.19
N GLN A 38 -9.65 -13.23 -16.83
CA GLN A 38 -8.21 -13.23 -17.07
C GLN A 38 -7.39 -12.72 -15.86
N LEU A 39 -8.04 -12.13 -14.85
CA LEU A 39 -7.35 -11.51 -13.71
C LEU A 39 -7.66 -12.28 -12.44
N SER A 40 -6.63 -12.52 -11.63
CA SER A 40 -6.75 -13.15 -10.32
C SER A 40 -6.88 -12.10 -9.21
N VAL A 41 -7.40 -12.54 -8.06
CA VAL A 41 -7.40 -11.71 -6.84
C VAL A 41 -5.96 -11.41 -6.38
N GLU A 42 -5.02 -12.31 -6.66
CA GLU A 42 -3.60 -12.15 -6.32
C GLU A 42 -2.95 -11.01 -7.11
N ASP A 43 -3.35 -10.82 -8.37
CA ASP A 43 -2.93 -9.67 -9.18
C ASP A 43 -3.42 -8.36 -8.55
N LEU A 44 -4.67 -8.33 -8.10
CA LEU A 44 -5.25 -7.15 -7.46
C LEU A 44 -4.60 -6.83 -6.11
N ILE A 45 -4.25 -7.85 -5.32
CA ILE A 45 -3.48 -7.68 -4.09
C ILE A 45 -2.09 -7.11 -4.40
N SER A 46 -1.41 -7.66 -5.40
CA SER A 46 -0.07 -7.23 -5.79
C SER A 46 -0.05 -5.77 -6.23
N VAL A 47 -1.02 -5.36 -7.06
CA VAL A 47 -1.19 -3.96 -7.47
C VAL A 47 -1.49 -3.05 -6.28
N GLY A 48 -2.33 -3.49 -5.34
CA GLY A 48 -2.62 -2.74 -4.11
C GLY A 48 -1.38 -2.49 -3.24
N ILE A 49 -0.52 -3.51 -3.11
CA ILE A 49 0.76 -3.39 -2.39
C ILE A 49 1.70 -2.43 -3.11
N MET A 50 1.87 -2.57 -4.44
CA MET A 50 2.70 -1.66 -5.23
C MET A 50 2.26 -0.20 -5.12
N GLY A 51 0.95 0.05 -5.19
CA GLY A 51 0.39 1.40 -5.04
C GLY A 51 0.60 2.00 -3.65
N LEU A 52 0.56 1.17 -2.59
CA LEU A 52 0.91 1.61 -1.24
C LEU A 52 2.38 2.01 -1.14
N LEU A 53 3.28 1.20 -1.70
CA LEU A 53 4.72 1.49 -1.68
C LEU A 53 5.03 2.81 -2.40
N ASP A 54 4.43 3.04 -3.58
CA ASP A 54 4.56 4.29 -4.33
C ASP A 54 4.02 5.49 -3.52
N ALA A 55 2.84 5.34 -2.92
CA ALA A 55 2.24 6.39 -2.10
C ALA A 55 3.12 6.77 -0.88
N LEU A 56 3.72 5.78 -0.21
CA LEU A 56 4.62 6.01 0.93
C LEU A 56 5.91 6.69 0.50
N GLN A 57 6.46 6.33 -0.68
CA GLN A 57 7.62 7.01 -1.24
C GLN A 57 7.31 8.49 -1.48
N ARG A 58 6.21 8.77 -2.18
CA ARG A 58 5.80 10.15 -2.53
C ARG A 58 5.43 10.99 -1.32
N TYR A 59 4.88 10.38 -0.26
CA TYR A 59 4.57 11.08 0.99
C TYR A 59 5.84 11.64 1.66
N THR A 60 6.98 10.95 1.52
CA THR A 60 8.27 11.43 2.06
C THR A 60 8.99 12.46 1.20
N GLU A 61 8.65 12.55 -0.08
CA GLU A 61 9.20 13.52 -1.04
C GLU A 61 8.50 14.89 -0.94
N GLY A 62 7.30 14.96 -0.34
CA GLY A 62 6.49 16.18 -0.13
C GLY A 62 6.91 17.05 1.05
#